data_AF-A0A6M1R8S0-F1
#
_entry.id   AF-A0A6M1R8S0-F1
#
_cell.length_a   1.000
_cell.length_b   1.000
_cell.length_c   1.000
_cell.angle_alpha   90.00
_cell.angle_beta   90.00
_cell.angle_gamma   90.00
#
_symmetry.space_group_name_H-M   'P 1'
#
loop_
_entity.id
_entity.type
_entity.pdbx_description
1 polymer ?
#
loop_
_entity_poly.entity_id
_entity_poly.type
_entity_poly.pdbx_seq_one_letter_code
_entity_poly.pdbx_strand_id
1 'polypeptide(L)' 'MKKLLAVFAVLFVIAGCSPEVGSEEWCKELKEKPKGDWSTNEATDFAKHCIF' A
#
# COMPACT_ATOMS: atom_id res chain seq x y z
N MET A 1 -19.35 -12.04 -24.35
CA MET A 1 -17.91 -12.39 -24.24
C MET A 1 -16.98 -11.17 -24.29
N LYS A 2 -17.07 -10.27 -25.28
CA LYS A 2 -16.17 -9.09 -25.38
C LYS A 2 -16.27 -8.11 -24.19
N LYS A 3 -17.48 -7.94 -23.63
CA LYS A 3 -17.75 -7.11 -22.45
C LYS A 3 -17.11 -7.68 -21.16
N LEU A 4 -16.99 -9.00 -21.05
CA LEU A 4 -16.40 -9.67 -19.88
C LEU A 4 -14.88 -9.50 -19.85
N LEU A 5 -14.23 -9.56 -21.03
CA LEU A 5 -12.79 -9.29 -21.15
C LEU A 5 -12.44 -7.84 -20.77
N ALA A 6 -13.29 -6.87 -21.11
CA ALA A 6 -13.08 -5.47 -20.74
C ALA A 6 -13.17 -5.22 -19.23
N VAL A 7 -14.09 -5.90 -18.53
CA VAL A 7 -14.23 -5.78 -17.06
C VAL A 7 -13.03 -6.38 -16.33
N PHE A 8 -12.52 -7.52 -16.81
CA PHE A 8 -11.33 -8.16 -16.21
C PHE A 8 -10.06 -7.32 -16.41
N ALA A 9 -9.94 -6.63 -17.54
CA ALA A 9 -8.82 -5.73 -17.81
C ALA A 9 -8.81 -4.49 -16.88
N VAL A 10 -9.98 -3.94 -16.54
CA VAL A 10 -10.09 -2.78 -15.63
C VAL A 10 -9.68 -3.14 -14.21
N LEU A 11 -10.02 -4.33 -13.72
CA LEU A 11 -9.64 -4.80 -12.38
C LEU A 11 -8.12 -4.95 -12.21
N PHE A 12 -7.39 -5.24 -13.29
CA PHE A 12 -5.93 -5.40 -13.24
C PHE A 12 -5.19 -4.07 -13.15
N VAL A 13 -5.78 -2.98 -13.64
CA VAL A 13 -5.16 -1.63 -13.66
C VAL A 13 -5.13 -1.00 -12.26
N ILE A 14 -6.07 -1.36 -11.38
CA ILE A 14 -6.17 -0.82 -10.01
C ILE A 14 -5.29 -1.55 -8.97
N ALA A 15 -4.59 -2.62 -9.34
CA ALA A 15 -3.76 -3.40 -8.42
C ALA A 15 -2.38 -2.75 -8.10
N GLY A 16 -2.07 -1.58 -8.65
CA GLY A 16 -0.74 -0.98 -8.60
C GLY A 16 -0.57 0.28 -7.75
N CYS A 17 -1.47 0.58 -6.81
CA CYS A 17 -1.47 1.87 -6.10
C CYS A 17 -1.11 1.78 -4.60
N SER A 18 -0.09 0.98 -4.25
CA SER A 18 0.50 1.07 -2.91
C SER A 18 1.64 2.09 -2.92
N PRO A 19 1.68 3.05 -1.98
CA PRO A 19 2.75 4.04 -1.91
C PRO A 19 4.09 3.36 -1.60
N GLU A 20 5.18 3.98 -2.05
CA GLU A 20 6.53 3.46 -1.87
C GLU A 20 6.91 3.42 -0.38
N VAL A 21 7.50 2.31 0.08
CA VAL A 21 7.89 2.16 1.49
C VAL A 21 8.81 3.30 1.91
N GLY A 22 8.44 4.00 2.98
CA GLY A 22 9.17 5.15 3.49
C GLY A 22 8.88 6.50 2.81
N SER A 23 8.02 6.54 1.78
CA SER A 23 7.48 7.80 1.27
C SER A 23 6.58 8.49 2.29
N GLU A 24 6.35 9.80 2.14
CA GLU A 24 5.45 10.53 3.04
C GLU A 24 4.03 9.95 3.05
N GLU A 25 3.54 9.57 1.86
CA GLU A 25 2.23 8.97 1.66
C GLU A 25 2.15 7.62 2.40
N TRP A 26 3.16 6.78 2.26
CA TRP A 26 3.24 5.50 2.96
C TRP A 26 3.34 5.67 4.48
N CYS A 27 4.15 6.61 4.96
CA CYS A 27 4.26 6.91 6.38
C CYS A 27 2.91 7.38 6.96
N LYS A 28 2.18 8.23 6.23
CA LYS A 28 0.86 8.72 6.64
C LYS A 28 -0.16 7.58 6.70
N GLU A 29 -0.24 6.78 5.63
CA GLU A 29 -1.16 5.64 5.53
C GLU A 29 -0.87 4.58 6.61
N LEU A 30 0.39 4.20 6.80
CA LEU A 30 0.77 3.20 7.79
C LEU A 30 0.55 3.68 9.22
N LYS A 31 0.71 4.99 9.49
CA LYS A 31 0.42 5.59 10.81
C LYS A 31 -1.05 5.53 11.18
N GLU A 32 -1.96 5.57 10.19
CA GLU A 32 -3.40 5.43 10.39
C GLU A 32 -3.82 3.95 10.58
N LYS A 33 -3.05 3.02 10.02
CA LYS A 33 -3.26 1.57 10.20
C LYS A 33 -3.07 1.16 11.68
N PRO A 34 -3.96 0.33 12.27
CA PRO A 34 -3.78 -0.19 13.61
C PRO A 34 -2.45 -0.92 13.77
N LYS A 35 -1.68 -0.59 14.82
CA LYS A 35 -0.33 -1.17 15.06
C LYS A 35 -0.31 -2.69 15.18
N GLY A 36 -1.41 -3.30 15.60
CA GLY A 36 -1.55 -4.76 15.68
C GLY A 36 -1.61 -5.46 14.31
N ASP A 37 -1.95 -4.71 13.26
CA ASP A 37 -2.01 -5.20 11.88
C ASP A 37 -0.71 -4.95 11.12
N TRP A 38 0.29 -4.35 11.78
CA TRP A 38 1.59 -4.09 11.18
C TRP A 38 2.36 -5.40 11.06
N SER A 39 2.97 -5.61 9.89
CA SER A 39 4.01 -6.62 9.76
C SER A 39 5.29 -6.16 10.46
N THR A 40 6.16 -7.11 10.79
CA THR A 40 7.49 -6.81 11.36
C THR A 40 8.31 -5.89 10.44
N ASN A 41 8.17 -6.05 9.12
CA ASN A 41 8.87 -5.23 8.13
C ASN A 41 8.32 -3.80 8.14
N GLU A 42 7.00 -3.62 8.08
CA GLU A 42 6.36 -2.30 8.18
C GLU A 42 6.79 -1.54 9.43
N ALA A 43 6.81 -2.21 10.60
CA ALA A 43 7.27 -1.58 11.84
C ALA A 43 8.74 -1.15 11.78
N THR A 44 9.59 -1.99 11.19
CA THR A 44 11.03 -1.72 11.04
C THR A 44 11.26 -0.57 10.07
N ASP A 45 10.59 -0.60 8.92
CA ASP A 45 10.75 0.39 7.86
C ASP A 45 10.15 1.73 8.28
N PHE A 46 9.03 1.75 9.00
CA PHE A 46 8.47 2.97 9.58
C PHE A 46 9.45 3.63 10.55
N ALA A 47 10.10 2.85 11.41
CA ALA A 47 11.13 3.38 12.31
C ALA A 47 12.37 3.90 11.57
N LYS A 48 12.68 3.33 10.40
CA LYS A 48 13.81 3.69 9.55
C LYS A 48 13.53 4.75 8.49
N HIS A 49 12.30 5.22 8.34
CA HIS A 49 11.97 6.18 7.28
C HIS A 49 11.06 7.31 7.76
N CYS A 50 10.25 7.08 8.79
CA CYS A 50 9.13 7.97 9.14
C CYS A 50 9.21 8.62 10.52
N ILE A 51 10.21 8.27 11.36
CA ILE A 51 10.34 8.77 12.76
C ILE A 51 11.39 9.90 12.88
N PHE A 52 12.09 10.24 11.81
CA PHE A 52 13.17 11.23 11.79
C PHE A 52 12.68 12.67 11.70
#